data_AF-A0A645CW47-F1
#
_entry.id   AF-A0A645CW47-F1
#
_cell.length_a   1.000
_cell.length_b   1.000
_cell.length_c   1.000
_cell.angle_alpha   90.00
_cell.angle_beta   90.00
_cell.angle_gamma   90.00
#
_symmetry.space_group_name_H-M   'P 1'
#
loop_
_entity.id
_entity.type
_entity.pdbx_description
1 polymer ?
#
loop_
_entity_poly.entity_id
_entity_poly.type
_entity_poly.pdbx_seq_one_letter_code
_entity_poly.pdbx_strand_id
1 'polypeptide(L)'
;MEAEKIEGAKITSFNTNGEACLELKNKAVDAVIGDLPVEAYFLQQGGNDFAKIVGKTLSSEDYGIAVAKSNTALAKDVDKALETLKQNGEYDKLYKKWFGELPKK
;
A
#
# COMPACT_ATOMS: atom_id res chain seq x y z
N MET A 1 7.97 -7.28 -12.47
CA MET A 1 7.73 -6.29 -11.37
C MET A 1 8.34 -4.96 -11.74
N GLU A 2 7.86 -3.81 -11.24
CA GLU A 2 8.46 -2.50 -11.55
C GLU A 2 9.96 -2.43 -11.20
N ALA A 3 10.38 -3.16 -10.15
CA ALA A 3 11.78 -3.29 -9.76
C ALA A 3 12.70 -3.82 -10.89
N GLU A 4 12.22 -4.76 -11.72
CA GLU A 4 13.01 -5.38 -12.81
C GLU A 4 13.26 -4.42 -13.98
N LYS A 5 12.50 -3.31 -14.06
CA LYS A 5 12.67 -2.29 -15.10
C LYS A 5 13.76 -1.27 -14.75
N ILE A 6 14.32 -1.33 -13.55
CA ILE A 6 15.36 -0.38 -13.08
C ILE A 6 16.72 -0.87 -13.56
N GLU A 7 17.26 -0.22 -14.59
CA GLU A 7 18.58 -0.56 -15.13
C GLU A 7 19.68 -0.43 -14.07
N GLY A 8 20.56 -1.43 -14.00
CA GLY A 8 21.68 -1.46 -13.04
C GLY A 8 21.30 -1.84 -11.60
N ALA A 9 20.02 -2.07 -11.30
CA ALA A 9 19.59 -2.53 -9.98
C ALA A 9 19.88 -4.02 -9.78
N LYS A 10 20.40 -4.38 -8.61
CA LYS A 10 20.46 -5.78 -8.15
C LYS A 10 19.19 -6.08 -7.36
N ILE A 11 18.36 -6.98 -7.89
CA ILE A 11 17.06 -7.31 -7.30
C ILE A 11 17.20 -8.51 -6.35
N THR A 12 16.69 -8.34 -5.13
CA THR A 12 16.54 -9.40 -4.14
C THR A 12 15.07 -9.44 -3.71
N SER A 13 14.46 -10.62 -3.73
CA SER A 13 13.06 -10.82 -3.35
C SER A 13 12.95 -11.47 -1.98
N PHE A 14 11.93 -11.09 -1.24
CA PHE A 14 11.60 -11.62 0.09
C PHE A 14 10.17 -12.13 0.10
N ASN A 15 9.84 -12.98 1.07
CA ASN A 15 8.50 -13.57 1.15
C ASN A 15 7.49 -12.60 1.75
N THR A 16 7.96 -11.67 2.58
CA THR A 16 7.10 -10.67 3.24
C THR A 16 7.68 -9.26 3.12
N ASN A 17 6.80 -8.27 3.17
CA ASN A 17 7.22 -6.86 3.23
C ASN A 17 8.07 -6.57 4.47
N GLY A 18 7.74 -7.17 5.62
CA GLY A 18 8.51 -6.99 6.86
C GLY A 18 9.97 -7.49 6.76
N GLU A 19 10.21 -8.60 6.05
CA GLU A 19 11.57 -9.07 5.75
C GLU A 19 12.33 -8.07 4.87
N ALA A 20 11.71 -7.55 3.81
CA ALA A 20 12.34 -6.56 2.94
C ALA A 20 12.69 -5.27 3.70
N CYS A 21 11.78 -4.77 4.54
CA CYS A 21 12.01 -3.58 5.36
C CYS A 21 13.08 -3.81 6.45
N LEU A 22 13.23 -5.02 6.96
CA LEU A 22 14.32 -5.37 7.90
C LEU A 22 15.68 -5.29 7.20
N GLU A 23 15.79 -5.76 5.96
CA GLU A 23 17.03 -5.65 5.19
C GLU A 23 17.38 -4.21 4.83
N LEU A 24 16.38 -3.35 4.62
CA LEU A 24 16.59 -1.91 4.48
C LEU A 24 17.17 -1.32 5.77
N LYS A 25 16.62 -1.69 6.94
CA LYS A 25 17.13 -1.26 8.25
C LYS A 25 18.57 -1.69 8.48
N ASN A 26 18.89 -2.93 8.08
CA ASN A 26 20.22 -3.52 8.20
C ASN A 26 21.22 -2.99 7.15
N LYS A 27 20.76 -2.14 6.22
CA LYS A 27 21.55 -1.61 5.10
C LYS A 27 22.06 -2.71 4.14
N ALA A 28 21.36 -3.84 4.09
CA ALA A 28 21.62 -4.90 3.13
C ALA A 28 21.02 -4.60 1.74
N VAL A 29 20.01 -3.74 1.70
CA VAL A 29 19.44 -3.14 0.48
C VAL A 29 19.37 -1.61 0.61
N ASP A 30 19.44 -0.91 -0.51
CA ASP A 30 19.37 0.56 -0.55
C ASP A 30 17.92 1.08 -0.61
N ALA A 31 16.98 0.26 -1.11
CA ALA A 31 15.58 0.60 -1.26
C ALA A 31 14.68 -0.64 -1.23
N VAL A 32 13.43 -0.43 -0.84
CA VAL A 32 12.34 -1.42 -0.95
C VAL A 32 11.31 -0.88 -1.91
N ILE A 33 10.82 -1.74 -2.80
CA ILE A 33 9.73 -1.43 -3.73
C ILE A 33 8.54 -2.29 -3.33
N GLY A 34 7.41 -1.64 -3.06
CA GLY A 34 6.17 -2.26 -2.64
C GLY A 34 4.99 -1.31 -2.80
N ASP A 35 3.81 -1.82 -2.48
CA ASP A 35 2.55 -1.09 -2.55
C ASP A 35 2.58 0.12 -1.62
N LEU A 36 2.25 1.30 -2.16
CA LEU A 36 2.23 2.55 -1.39
C LEU A 36 1.45 2.47 -0.06
N PRO A 37 0.22 1.94 0.00
CA PRO A 37 -0.50 1.86 1.28
C PRO A 37 0.20 0.93 2.30
N VAL A 38 0.86 -0.14 1.84
CA VAL A 38 1.61 -1.05 2.73
C VAL A 38 2.81 -0.32 3.33
N GLU A 39 3.60 0.37 2.51
CA GLU A 39 4.76 1.13 2.97
C GLU A 39 4.36 2.31 3.85
N ALA A 40 3.29 3.04 3.50
CA ALA A 40 2.78 4.15 4.30
C ALA A 40 2.34 3.67 5.70
N TYR A 41 1.65 2.52 5.78
CA TYR A 41 1.29 1.91 7.06
C TYR A 41 2.52 1.47 7.85
N PHE A 42 3.50 0.84 7.20
CA PHE A 42 4.76 0.45 7.83
C PHE A 42 5.48 1.65 8.47
N LEU A 43 5.53 2.79 7.79
CA LEU A 43 6.11 4.02 8.34
C LEU A 43 5.33 4.52 9.58
N GLN A 44 4.00 4.41 9.61
CA GLN A 44 3.18 4.74 10.79
C GLN A 44 3.41 3.79 11.97
N GLN A 45 3.93 2.58 11.73
CA GLN A 45 4.28 1.58 12.76
C GLN A 45 5.74 1.70 13.26
N GLY A 46 6.40 2.84 13.05
CA GLY A 46 7.78 3.10 13.50
C GLY A 46 8.85 2.90 12.42
N GLY A 47 8.47 2.54 11.18
CA GLY A 47 9.41 2.50 10.06
C GLY A 47 10.01 3.86 9.71
N ASN A 48 9.32 4.95 10.07
CA ASN A 48 9.77 6.34 9.87
C ASN A 48 11.07 6.70 10.62
N ASP A 49 11.49 5.90 11.60
CA ASP A 49 12.75 6.11 12.33
C ASP A 49 14.00 5.89 11.45
N PHE A 50 13.88 5.12 10.37
CA PHE A 50 15.02 4.75 9.51
C PHE A 50 14.70 4.71 8.01
N ALA A 51 13.43 4.80 7.62
CA ALA A 51 12.99 4.78 6.24
C ALA A 51 12.07 5.96 5.91
N LYS A 52 11.96 6.29 4.63
CA LYS A 52 11.01 7.27 4.10
C LYS A 52 10.60 6.89 2.69
N ILE A 53 9.40 7.28 2.28
CA ILE A 53 8.98 7.19 0.88
C ILE A 53 9.77 8.23 0.07
N VAL A 54 10.26 7.81 -1.10
CA VAL A 54 11.02 8.65 -2.03
C VAL A 54 10.48 8.51 -3.45
N GLY A 55 10.72 9.54 -4.27
CA GLY A 55 10.32 9.52 -5.67
C GLY A 55 8.81 9.63 -5.88
N LYS A 56 8.38 9.28 -7.09
CA LYS A 56 6.97 9.15 -7.48
C LYS A 56 6.58 7.68 -7.47
N THR A 57 5.28 7.41 -7.37
CA THR A 57 4.74 6.07 -7.58
C THR A 57 5.14 5.57 -8.98
N LEU A 58 5.61 4.33 -9.04
CA LEU A 58 6.10 3.71 -10.29
C LEU A 58 4.93 3.27 -11.19
N SER A 59 3.85 2.79 -10.58
CA SER A 59 2.60 2.40 -11.22
C SER A 59 1.40 3.01 -10.47
N SER A 60 0.25 3.02 -11.13
CA SER A 60 -1.04 3.31 -10.51
C SER A 60 -1.92 2.08 -10.68
N GLU A 61 -2.53 1.63 -9.59
CA GLU A 61 -3.27 0.38 -9.52
C GLU A 61 -4.57 0.61 -8.74
N ASP A 62 -5.66 0.06 -9.25
CA ASP A 62 -6.95 0.10 -8.56
C ASP A 62 -7.07 -1.08 -7.60
N TYR A 63 -7.32 -0.78 -6.33
CA TYR A 63 -7.58 -1.78 -5.30
C TYR A 63 -9.08 -2.09 -5.21
N GLY A 64 -9.41 -3.37 -5.01
CA GLY A 64 -10.79 -3.82 -4.89
C GLY A 64 -10.96 -4.95 -3.89
N ILE A 65 -12.19 -5.10 -3.39
CA ILE A 65 -12.59 -6.22 -2.54
C ILE A 65 -13.09 -7.35 -3.44
N ALA A 66 -12.33 -8.43 -3.53
CA ALA A 66 -12.68 -9.57 -4.36
C ALA A 66 -13.76 -10.43 -3.69
N VAL A 67 -14.79 -10.80 -4.47
CA VAL A 67 -15.84 -11.76 -4.07
C VAL A 67 -15.97 -12.87 -5.11
N ALA A 68 -16.57 -13.99 -4.74
CA ALA A 68 -16.83 -15.08 -5.69
C ALA A 68 -17.68 -14.58 -6.86
N LYS A 69 -17.31 -14.91 -8.11
CA LYS A 69 -17.97 -14.42 -9.33
C LYS A 69 -19.48 -14.66 -9.36
N SER A 70 -19.95 -15.76 -8.77
CA SER A 70 -21.37 -16.10 -8.68
C SER A 70 -22.14 -15.29 -7.64
N ASN A 71 -21.45 -14.66 -6.67
CA ASN A 71 -22.07 -13.94 -5.57
C ASN A 71 -22.24 -12.45 -5.87
N THR A 72 -23.09 -12.16 -6.86
CA THR A 72 -23.37 -10.78 -7.30
C THR A 72 -24.13 -9.95 -6.26
N ALA A 73 -24.87 -10.59 -5.35
CA ALA A 73 -25.54 -9.91 -4.26
C ALA A 73 -24.53 -9.28 -3.28
N LEU A 74 -23.53 -10.06 -2.86
CA LEU A 74 -22.48 -9.56 -1.96
C LEU A 74 -21.67 -8.43 -2.61
N ALA A 75 -21.36 -8.54 -3.91
CA ALA A 75 -20.67 -7.47 -4.64
C ALA A 75 -21.45 -6.14 -4.52
N LYS A 76 -22.75 -6.17 -4.80
CA LYS A 76 -23.62 -4.97 -4.73
C LYS A 76 -23.70 -4.39 -3.32
N ASP A 77 -23.80 -5.24 -2.31
CA ASP A 77 -23.88 -4.78 -0.91
C ASP A 77 -22.55 -4.14 -0.48
N VAL A 78 -21.41 -4.72 -0.86
CA VAL A 78 -20.08 -4.14 -0.60
C VAL A 78 -19.90 -2.81 -1.30
N ASP A 79 -20.27 -2.71 -2.58
CA ASP A 79 -20.17 -1.47 -3.35
C ASP A 79 -21.01 -0.36 -2.73
N LYS A 80 -22.26 -0.67 -2.34
CA LYS A 80 -23.16 0.29 -1.68
C LYS A 80 -22.63 0.75 -0.32
N ALA A 81 -22.06 -0.17 0.46
CA ALA A 81 -21.44 0.16 1.74
C ALA A 81 -20.24 1.09 1.54
N LEU A 82 -19.35 0.78 0.59
CA LEU A 82 -18.19 1.62 0.25
C LEU A 82 -18.61 3.01 -0.22
N GLU A 83 -19.63 3.12 -1.07
CA GLU A 83 -20.19 4.41 -1.49
C GLU A 83 -20.70 5.21 -0.29
N THR A 84 -21.45 4.57 0.61
CA THR A 84 -21.95 5.23 1.82
C THR A 84 -20.81 5.76 2.71
N LEU A 85 -19.76 4.98 2.91
CA LEU A 85 -18.58 5.37 3.69
C LEU A 85 -17.82 6.56 3.07
N LYS A 86 -17.76 6.62 1.74
CA LYS A 86 -17.15 7.75 1.02
C LYS A 86 -18.01 9.00 1.14
N GLN A 87 -19.33 8.88 0.96
CA GLN A 87 -20.26 10.02 1.00
C GLN A 87 -20.37 10.64 2.39
N ASN A 88 -20.33 9.84 3.46
CA ASN A 88 -20.47 10.33 4.83
C ASN A 88 -19.14 10.72 5.51
N GLY A 89 -18.02 10.64 4.78
CA GLY A 89 -16.68 11.01 5.26
C GLY A 89 -16.03 9.99 6.21
N GLU A 90 -16.65 8.83 6.45
CA GLU A 90 -16.05 7.79 7.30
C GLU A 90 -14.82 7.17 6.63
N TYR A 91 -14.83 7.05 5.30
CA TYR A 91 -13.66 6.61 4.53
C TYR A 91 -12.44 7.51 4.79
N ASP A 92 -12.62 8.82 4.78
CA ASP A 92 -11.56 9.80 5.03
C ASP A 92 -11.02 9.68 6.47
N LYS A 93 -11.89 9.42 7.46
CA LYS A 93 -11.47 9.17 8.85
C LYS A 93 -10.64 7.90 8.96
N LEU A 94 -11.05 6.82 8.31
CA LEU A 94 -10.31 5.56 8.29
C LEU A 94 -8.95 5.73 7.61
N TYR A 95 -8.92 6.41 6.46
CA TYR A 95 -7.69 6.68 5.74
C TYR A 95 -6.70 7.48 6.61
N LYS A 96 -7.17 8.55 7.27
CA LYS A 96 -6.35 9.34 8.19
C LYS A 96 -5.89 8.54 9.40
N LYS A 97 -6.73 7.67 9.96
CA LYS A 97 -6.37 6.81 11.09
C LYS A 97 -5.19 5.89 10.75
N TRP A 98 -5.18 5.32 9.54
CA TRP A 98 -4.20 4.31 9.15
C TRP A 98 -2.96 4.87 8.44
N PHE A 99 -3.09 6.02 7.77
CA PHE A 99 -2.01 6.58 6.95
C PHE A 99 -1.58 8.00 7.37
N GLY A 100 -2.29 8.64 8.31
CA GLY A 100 -1.93 9.95 8.86
C GLY A 100 -2.34 11.16 8.00
N GLU A 101 -2.73 10.95 6.74
CA GLU A 101 -3.18 12.00 5.81
C GLU A 101 -4.57 11.72 5.25
N LEU A 102 -5.12 12.60 4.41
CA LEU A 102 -6.37 12.34 3.68
C LEU A 102 -6.05 11.65 2.34
N PRO A 103 -6.98 10.85 1.79
CA PRO A 103 -6.76 10.25 0.48
C PRO A 103 -6.57 11.34 -0.58
N LYS A 104 -5.56 11.17 -1.42
CA LYS A 104 -5.32 12.07 -2.56
C LYS A 104 -6.47 11.86 -3.56
N LYS A 105 -7.16 12.96 -3.90
CA LYS A 105 -8.29 12.98 -4.84
C LYS A 105 -7.81 13.09 -6.28
#